data_AF-A0AAE1QL47-F1
#
_entry.id   AF-A0AAE1QL47-F1
#
_cell.length_a   1.000
_cell.length_b   1.000
_cell.length_c   1.000
_cell.angle_alpha   90.00
_cell.angle_beta   90.00
_cell.angle_gamma   90.00
#
_symmetry.space_group_name_H-M   'P 1'
#
loop_
_entity.id
_entity.type
_entity.pdbx_description
1 polymer ?
#
loop_
_entity_poly.entity_id
_entity_poly.type
_entity_poly.pdbx_seq_one_letter_code
_entity_poly.pdbx_strand_id
1 'polypeptide(L)'
;MNGCWKKLWKECVNDFAGFKVKDTSEVRMDIMRLSHLAGFKEVNEDDIQELLDSHDEPLTNEDLMQLEQERAHNEDDDANKEEETVRGLDVKTLKEVFSSVEHAMDLLKEHAEIHLMPVDIDQQQPALDCDPPCLVILVV
;
A
#
# COMPACT_ATOMS: atom_id res chain seq x y z
N MET A 1 -16.41 14.29 20.13
CA MET A 1 -15.91 13.12 20.87
C MET A 1 -14.45 13.25 21.39
N ASN A 2 -13.71 14.34 21.17
CA ASN A 2 -12.28 14.43 21.59
C ASN A 2 -12.01 14.85 23.04
N GLY A 3 -13.03 15.31 23.81
CA GLY A 3 -12.81 15.87 25.14
C GLY A 3 -12.29 14.88 26.18
N CYS A 4 -12.80 13.64 26.17
CA CYS A 4 -12.37 12.59 27.09
C CYS A 4 -10.99 12.03 26.69
N TRP A 5 -10.76 11.82 25.39
CA TRP A 5 -9.50 11.29 24.87
C TRP A 5 -8.32 12.24 25.11
N LYS A 6 -8.52 13.56 25.06
CA LYS A 6 -7.48 14.55 25.42
C LYS A 6 -6.99 14.42 26.88
N LYS A 7 -7.78 13.84 27.78
CA LYS A 7 -7.33 13.63 29.17
C LYS A 7 -6.54 12.34 29.32
N LEU A 8 -6.90 11.31 28.56
CA LEU A 8 -6.30 9.97 28.65
C LEU A 8 -5.03 9.84 27.79
N TRP A 9 -5.01 10.45 26.60
CA TRP A 9 -3.89 10.32 25.67
C TRP A 9 -3.68 11.60 24.84
N LYS A 10 -2.96 12.56 25.42
CA LYS A 10 -2.72 13.87 24.80
C LYS A 10 -1.91 13.81 23.50
N GLU A 11 -0.98 12.85 23.39
CA GLU A 11 -0.06 12.77 22.26
C GLU A 11 -0.71 12.25 20.96
N CYS A 12 -1.83 11.53 21.05
CA CYS A 12 -2.56 10.97 19.92
C CYS A 12 -3.78 11.81 19.54
N VAL A 13 -4.27 12.65 20.45
CA VAL A 13 -5.42 13.50 20.20
C VAL A 13 -4.95 14.85 19.71
N ASN A 14 -4.78 14.92 18.39
CA ASN A 14 -4.49 16.17 17.73
C ASN A 14 -5.66 17.15 17.88
N ASP A 15 -5.36 18.44 17.97
CA ASP A 15 -6.32 19.53 17.76
C ASP A 15 -6.70 19.58 16.27
N PHE A 16 -7.38 18.53 15.83
CA PHE A 16 -7.87 18.41 14.49
C PHE A 16 -8.95 19.47 14.29
N ALA A 17 -8.62 20.52 13.54
CA ALA A 17 -9.51 21.63 13.23
C ALA A 17 -10.59 21.29 12.19
N GLY A 18 -10.85 19.99 11.97
CA GLY A 18 -11.63 19.47 10.86
C GLY A 18 -10.81 19.34 9.58
N PHE A 19 -11.35 18.61 8.62
CA PHE A 19 -10.93 18.79 7.23
C PHE A 19 -11.43 20.16 6.80
N LYS A 20 -10.56 21.00 6.22
CA LYS A 20 -11.08 22.11 5.40
C LYS A 20 -11.99 21.44 4.37
N VAL A 21 -13.23 21.92 4.22
CA VAL A 21 -14.15 21.43 3.20
C VAL A 21 -13.43 21.60 1.86
N LYS A 22 -12.74 20.54 1.45
CA LYS A 22 -12.09 20.45 0.16
C LYS A 22 -13.26 20.26 -0.77
N ASP A 23 -13.33 21.09 -1.80
CA ASP A 23 -14.35 20.95 -2.83
C ASP A 23 -14.39 19.48 -3.28
N THR A 24 -15.51 18.81 -3.01
CA THR A 24 -15.72 17.41 -3.33
C THR A 24 -16.16 17.24 -4.79
N SER A 25 -16.28 18.33 -5.55
CA SER A 25 -16.67 18.31 -6.97
C SER A 25 -15.80 17.37 -7.82
N GLU A 26 -14.48 17.38 -7.64
CA GLU A 26 -13.58 16.48 -8.37
C GLU A 26 -13.92 15.00 -8.12
N VAL A 27 -14.16 14.65 -6.84
CA VAL A 27 -14.50 13.28 -6.43
C VAL A 27 -15.88 12.89 -6.95
N ARG A 28 -16.87 13.80 -6.91
CA ARG A 28 -18.21 13.54 -7.46
C ARG A 28 -18.17 13.30 -8.97
N MET A 29 -17.39 14.09 -9.71
CA MET A 29 -17.19 13.88 -11.15
C MET A 29 -16.53 12.53 -11.45
N ASP A 30 -15.53 12.14 -10.66
CA ASP A 30 -14.88 10.84 -10.80
C ASP A 30 -15.86 9.68 -10.54
N ILE A 31 -16.67 9.77 -9.48
CA ILE A 31 -17.71 8.79 -9.17
C ILE A 31 -18.70 8.69 -10.33
N MET A 32 -19.21 9.81 -10.84
CA MET A 32 -20.14 9.84 -11.98
C MET A 32 -19.52 9.14 -13.20
N ARG A 33 -18.28 9.49 -13.53
CA ARG A 33 -17.55 8.88 -14.65
C ARG A 33 -17.37 7.37 -14.48
N LEU A 34 -17.02 6.91 -13.28
CA LEU A 34 -16.85 5.49 -12.99
C LEU A 34 -18.19 4.73 -13.06
N SER A 35 -19.27 5.33 -12.57
CA SER A 35 -20.63 4.79 -12.68
C SER A 35 -21.03 4.61 -14.14
N HIS A 36 -20.75 5.59 -14.99
CA HIS A 36 -21.00 5.49 -16.44
C HIS A 36 -20.17 4.38 -17.09
N LEU A 37 -18.91 4.23 -16.69
CA LEU A 37 -18.04 3.15 -17.18
C LEU A 37 -18.56 1.76 -16.77
N ALA A 38 -19.15 1.66 -15.58
CA ALA A 38 -19.80 0.45 -15.07
C ALA A 38 -21.19 0.17 -15.71
N GLY A 39 -21.66 1.05 -16.60
CA GLY A 39 -22.92 0.89 -17.34
C GLY A 39 -24.12 1.67 -16.78
N PHE A 40 -23.94 2.38 -15.66
CA PHE A 40 -24.98 3.21 -15.04
C PHE A 40 -25.03 4.60 -15.67
N LYS A 41 -25.49 4.68 -16.92
CA LYS A 41 -25.47 5.94 -17.72
C LYS A 41 -26.43 7.03 -17.24
N GLU A 42 -27.42 6.67 -16.42
CA GLU A 42 -28.45 7.59 -15.93
C GLU A 42 -28.01 8.35 -14.68
N VAL A 43 -26.92 7.92 -14.02
CA VAL A 43 -26.38 8.57 -12.82
C VAL A 43 -25.87 9.96 -13.19
N ASN A 44 -26.37 10.99 -12.52
CA ASN A 44 -25.97 12.37 -12.67
C ASN A 44 -25.30 12.91 -11.39
N GLU A 45 -24.87 14.17 -11.40
CA GLU A 45 -24.21 14.77 -10.23
C GLU A 45 -25.17 14.95 -9.05
N ASP A 46 -26.44 15.27 -9.30
CA ASP A 46 -27.45 15.44 -8.26
C ASP A 46 -27.73 14.14 -7.52
N ASP A 47 -27.75 13.00 -8.23
CA ASP A 47 -27.91 11.67 -7.61
C ASP A 47 -26.77 11.36 -6.62
N ILE A 48 -25.54 11.78 -6.95
CA ILE A 48 -24.36 11.61 -6.10
C ILE A 48 -24.43 12.57 -4.91
N GLN A 49 -24.87 13.80 -5.15
CA GLN A 49 -25.03 14.79 -4.10
C GLN A 49 -26.11 14.38 -3.09
N GLU A 50 -27.26 13.89 -3.57
CA GLU A 50 -28.33 13.37 -2.72
C GLU A 50 -27.85 12.21 -1.84
N LEU A 51 -27.06 11.29 -2.40
CA LEU A 51 -26.48 10.18 -1.65
C LEU A 51 -25.51 10.65 -0.56
N LEU A 52 -24.68 11.66 -0.85
CA LEU A 52 -23.77 12.21 0.15
C LEU A 52 -24.54 12.92 1.27
N ASP A 53 -25.56 13.68 0.91
CA ASP A 53 -26.38 14.43 1.86
C ASP A 53 -27.18 13.51 2.77
N SER A 54 -27.68 12.36 2.27
CA SER A 54 -28.37 11.37 3.10
C SER A 54 -27.48 10.71 4.15
N HIS A 55 -26.16 10.82 4.02
CA HIS A 55 -25.16 10.24 4.91
C HIS A 55 -24.33 11.28 5.67
N ASP A 56 -24.71 12.56 5.63
CA ASP A 56 -24.01 13.63 6.37
C ASP A 56 -24.43 13.69 7.86
N GLU A 57 -25.46 12.93 8.26
CA GLU A 57 -25.87 12.84 9.65
C GLU A 57 -24.81 12.09 10.49
N PRO A 58 -24.40 12.65 11.65
CA PRO A 58 -23.48 11.96 12.54
C PRO A 58 -24.17 10.72 13.12
N LEU A 59 -23.44 9.60 13.13
CA LEU A 59 -23.90 8.36 13.76
C LEU A 59 -24.41 8.63 15.19
N THR A 60 -25.60 8.12 15.48
CA THR A 60 -26.16 8.18 16.82
C THR A 60 -25.50 7.13 17.72
N ASN A 61 -25.71 7.26 19.04
CA ASN A 61 -25.23 6.24 19.97
C ASN A 61 -25.86 4.86 19.71
N GLU A 62 -27.09 4.82 19.19
CA GLU A 62 -27.77 3.57 18.86
C GLU A 62 -27.12 2.91 17.64
N ASP A 63 -26.82 3.69 16.60
CA ASP A 63 -26.10 3.20 15.41
C ASP A 63 -24.70 2.67 15.77
N LEU A 64 -24.01 3.34 16.71
CA LEU A 64 -22.71 2.87 17.20
C LEU A 64 -22.81 1.52 17.93
N MET A 65 -23.88 1.29 18.70
CA MET A 65 -24.10 -0.01 19.34
C MET A 65 -24.42 -1.10 18.32
N GLN A 66 -25.21 -0.78 17.29
CA GLN A 66 -25.52 -1.71 16.21
C GLN A 66 -24.26 -2.10 15.42
N LEU A 67 -23.38 -1.14 15.12
CA LEU A 67 -22.09 -1.41 14.45
C LEU A 67 -21.17 -2.32 15.29
N GLU A 68 -21.15 -2.14 16.62
CA GLU A 68 -20.38 -3.02 17.51
C GLU A 68 -20.96 -4.43 17.52
N GLN A 69 -22.29 -4.56 17.48
CA GLN A 69 -22.97 -5.85 17.40
C GLN A 69 -22.72 -6.56 16.06
N GLU A 70 -22.74 -5.83 14.94
CA GLU A 70 -22.41 -6.36 13.62
C GLU A 70 -20.94 -6.81 13.54
N ARG A 71 -20.01 -6.04 14.11
CA ARG A 71 -18.60 -6.44 14.20
C ARG A 71 -18.46 -7.75 14.99
N ALA A 72 -19.04 -7.80 16.18
CA ALA A 72 -18.97 -8.99 17.03
C ALA A 72 -19.59 -10.22 16.33
N HIS A 73 -20.65 -10.03 15.54
CA HIS A 73 -21.26 -11.09 14.76
C HIS A 73 -20.36 -11.59 13.61
N ASN A 74 -19.70 -10.68 12.89
CA ASN A 74 -18.77 -11.05 11.81
C ASN A 74 -17.46 -11.68 12.33
N GLU A 75 -17.00 -11.33 13.53
CA GLU A 75 -15.85 -11.97 14.17
C GLU A 75 -16.16 -13.42 14.57
N ASP A 76 -17.41 -13.73 14.93
CA ASP A 76 -17.86 -15.10 15.26
C ASP A 76 -17.93 -16.00 14.00
N ASP A 77 -18.22 -15.42 12.82
CA ASP A 77 -18.19 -16.13 11.54
C ASP A 77 -16.76 -16.38 11.00
N ASP A 78 -15.78 -15.54 11.38
CA ASP A 78 -14.36 -15.74 11.04
C ASP A 78 -13.67 -16.76 11.96
N ALA A 79 -14.22 -17.02 13.16
CA ALA A 79 -13.76 -18.11 14.02
C ALA A 79 -14.02 -19.51 13.43
N ASN A 80 -14.86 -19.61 12.38
CA ASN A 80 -15.15 -20.87 11.67
C ASN A 80 -14.44 -20.99 10.31
N LYS A 81 -13.63 -19.99 9.91
CA LYS A 81 -12.65 -20.16 8.83
C LYS A 81 -11.31 -20.45 9.46
N GLU A 82 -10.98 -21.75 9.44
CA GLU A 82 -9.65 -22.32 9.47
C GLU A 82 -8.57 -21.38 10.02
N GLU A 83 -8.09 -21.69 11.23
CA GLU A 83 -6.76 -21.31 11.69
C GLU A 83 -5.75 -21.55 10.56
N GLU A 84 -5.55 -20.56 9.70
CA GLU A 84 -4.43 -20.53 8.78
C GLU A 84 -3.25 -20.29 9.70
N THR A 85 -2.70 -21.41 10.20
CA THR A 85 -1.52 -21.41 11.04
C THR A 85 -0.49 -20.53 10.34
N VAL A 86 -0.34 -19.31 10.85
CA VAL A 86 0.73 -18.42 10.43
C VAL A 86 1.97 -19.26 10.63
N ARG A 87 2.61 -19.70 9.54
CA ARG A 87 3.87 -20.47 9.61
C ARG A 87 4.95 -19.51 10.07
N GLY A 88 4.87 -19.12 11.33
CA GLY A 88 5.84 -18.28 12.00
C GLY A 88 7.14 -19.05 12.07
N LEU A 89 8.22 -18.38 11.70
CA LEU A 89 9.56 -18.87 11.99
C LEU A 89 9.77 -18.79 13.50
N ASP A 90 9.96 -19.94 14.15
CA ASP A 90 10.25 -19.98 15.59
C ASP A 90 11.58 -19.28 15.88
N VAL A 91 11.66 -18.65 17.05
CA VAL A 91 12.84 -17.86 17.47
C VAL A 91 14.10 -18.72 17.49
N LYS A 92 13.96 -20.03 17.79
CA LYS A 92 15.08 -20.97 17.75
C LYS A 92 15.61 -21.15 16.33
N THR A 93 14.72 -21.35 15.36
CA THR A 93 15.08 -21.45 13.94
C THR A 93 15.73 -20.16 13.44
N LEU A 94 15.21 -19.01 13.85
CA LEU A 94 15.78 -17.71 13.49
C LEU A 94 17.20 -17.52 14.06
N LYS A 95 17.43 -17.96 15.31
CA LYS A 95 18.76 -17.93 15.95
C LYS A 95 19.77 -18.83 15.23
N GLU A 96 19.35 -20.01 14.78
CA GLU A 96 20.20 -20.93 14.02
C GLU A 96 20.61 -20.34 12.67
N VAL A 97 19.68 -19.66 11.99
CA VAL A 97 19.96 -18.95 10.74
C VAL A 97 21.00 -17.85 10.95
N PHE A 98 20.81 -16.99 11.96
CA PHE A 98 21.78 -15.92 12.22
C PHE A 98 23.17 -16.45 12.59
N SER A 99 23.24 -17.51 13.42
CA SER A 99 24.51 -18.18 13.74
C SER A 99 25.23 -18.71 12.49
N SER A 100 24.46 -19.25 11.55
CA SER A 100 25.00 -19.78 10.28
C SER A 100 25.54 -18.67 9.39
N VAL A 101 24.87 -17.51 9.34
CA VAL A 101 25.31 -16.33 8.59
C VAL A 101 26.60 -15.76 9.18
N GLU A 102 26.69 -15.63 10.51
CA GLU A 102 27.90 -15.15 11.18
C GLU A 102 29.10 -16.06 10.91
N HIS A 103 28.91 -17.37 11.00
CA HIS A 103 29.96 -18.34 10.70
C HIS A 103 30.44 -18.24 9.25
N ALA A 104 29.51 -18.09 8.29
CA ALA A 104 29.87 -17.89 6.88
C ALA A 104 30.67 -16.59 6.66
N MET A 105 30.29 -15.51 7.35
CA MET A 105 31.03 -14.24 7.28
C MET A 105 32.45 -14.37 7.84
N ASP A 106 32.64 -15.14 8.90
CA ASP A 106 33.97 -15.35 9.49
C ASP A 106 34.87 -16.21 8.61
N LEU A 107 34.31 -17.27 7.98
CA LEU A 107 35.04 -18.04 6.96
C LEU A 107 35.47 -17.17 5.78
N LEU A 108 34.61 -16.26 5.32
CA LEU A 108 34.97 -15.34 4.24
C LEU A 108 36.08 -14.37 4.65
N LYS A 109 36.14 -13.92 5.90
CA LYS A 109 37.24 -13.08 6.41
C LYS A 109 38.54 -13.85 6.53
N GLU A 110 38.50 -15.10 6.97
CA GLU A 110 39.69 -15.96 7.13
C GLU A 110 40.30 -16.37 5.80
N HIS A 111 39.47 -16.54 4.76
CA HIS A 111 39.91 -16.96 3.42
C HIS A 111 40.02 -15.82 2.40
N ALA A 112 39.84 -14.57 2.81
CA ALA A 112 39.99 -13.40 1.94
C ALA A 112 41.44 -12.91 1.83
N GLU A 113 42.33 -13.71 1.25
CA GLU A 113 43.37 -13.14 0.36
C GLU A 113 42.72 -12.86 -1.00
N ILE A 114 41.76 -11.94 -1.04
CA ILE A 114 41.30 -11.39 -2.31
C ILE A 114 42.42 -10.46 -2.78
N HIS A 115 43.34 -11.00 -3.57
CA HIS A 115 44.23 -10.19 -4.38
C HIS A 115 43.33 -9.35 -5.28
N LEU A 116 43.14 -8.08 -4.93
CA LEU A 116 42.62 -7.06 -5.83
C LEU A 116 43.59 -7.00 -7.00
N MET A 117 43.34 -7.80 -8.04
CA MET A 117 43.99 -7.60 -9.33
C MET A 117 43.60 -6.18 -9.77
N PRO A 118 44.55 -5.28 -10.03
CA PRO A 118 44.21 -3.98 -10.56
C PRO A 118 43.49 -4.21 -11.89
N VAL A 119 42.24 -3.78 -11.97
CA VAL A 119 41.54 -3.68 -13.24
C VAL A 119 42.23 -2.53 -13.97
N ASP A 120 43.08 -2.86 -14.95
CA ASP A 120 43.61 -1.86 -15.87
C ASP A 120 42.44 -1.30 -16.68
N ILE A 121 42.09 -0.03 -16.42
CA ILE A 121 40.96 0.70 -17.04
C ILE A 121 41.33 1.25 -18.43
N ASP A 122 42.43 0.81 -19.05
CA ASP A 122 42.97 1.39 -20.30
C ASP A 122 43.01 0.43 -21.51
N GLN A 123 42.03 -0.47 -21.63
CA GLN A 123 41.78 -1.23 -22.87
C GLN A 123 40.35 -1.00 -23.37
N GLN A 124 39.99 0.27 -23.60
CA GLN A 124 38.83 0.62 -24.43
C GLN A 124 39.18 0.33 -25.90
N GLN A 125 38.72 -0.80 -26.44
CA GLN A 125 38.69 -0.96 -27.90
C GLN A 125 37.72 0.09 -28.49
N PRO A 126 38.12 0.82 -29.55
CA PRO A 126 37.28 1.85 -30.15
C PRO A 126 36.06 1.23 -30.84
N ALA A 127 34.94 1.93 -30.71
CA ALA A 127 33.69 1.62 -31.38
C ALA A 127 33.91 1.43 -32.89
N LEU A 128 33.54 0.26 -33.40
CA LEU A 128 33.26 0.12 -34.82
C LEU A 128 31.90 0.76 -35.09
N ASP A 129 31.97 2.04 -35.43
CA ASP A 129 30.95 2.79 -36.11
C ASP A 129 30.73 2.19 -37.51
N CYS A 130 29.51 1.74 -37.80
CA CYS A 130 28.96 1.70 -39.16
C CYS A 130 27.43 1.57 -39.09
N ASP A 131 26.79 2.74 -39.22
CA ASP A 131 25.38 3.10 -39.44
C ASP A 131 24.35 2.01 -39.87
N PRO A 132 23.08 2.11 -39.41
CA PRO A 132 21.93 1.47 -40.05
C PRO A 132 21.24 2.45 -41.02
N PRO A 133 20.76 2.03 -42.21
CA PRO A 133 19.78 2.82 -42.92
C PRO A 133 18.38 2.29 -42.59
N CYS A 134 17.70 2.98 -41.68
CA CYS A 134 16.26 3.16 -41.84
C CYS A 134 16.04 3.91 -43.16
N LEU A 135 15.38 3.29 -44.14
CA LEU A 135 14.55 4.02 -45.12
C LEU A 135 13.62 3.05 -45.86
N VAL A 136 12.35 3.22 -45.53
CA VAL A 136 11.17 2.75 -46.25
C VAL A 136 11.20 3.29 -47.68
N ILE A 137 11.17 2.43 -48.70
CA ILE A 137 10.61 2.78 -50.02
C ILE A 137 9.77 1.62 -50.55
N LEU A 138 8.47 1.87 -50.57
CA LEU A 138 7.43 1.23 -51.36
C LEU A 138 7.77 1.35 -52.86
N VAL A 139 7.82 0.26 -53.63
CA VAL A 139 7.47 0.27 -55.07
C VAL A 139 6.87 -1.09 -55.44
N VAL A 140 5.55 -1.05 -55.66
CA VAL A 140 4.67 -1.87 -56.54
C VAL A 140 4.82 -3.39 -56.51
#